data_AF-A0A316QY50-F1
#
_entry.id   AF-A0A316QY50-F1
#
_cell.length_a   1.000
_cell.length_b   1.000
_cell.length_c   1.000
_cell.angle_alpha   90.00
_cell.angle_beta   90.00
_cell.angle_gamma   90.00
#
_symmetry.space_group_name_H-M   'P 1'
#
loop_
_entity.id
_entity.type
_entity.pdbx_description
1 polymer ?
#
loop_
_entity_poly.entity_id
_entity_poly.type
_entity_poly.pdbx_seq_one_letter_code
_entity_poly.pdbx_strand_id
1 'polypeptide(L)' 'MRPLKRKISISLDEDVILKMQELAEKDIRPLSQYINLLLRKYIDEYSPINYSNHKGDRNVN' A
#
# COMPACT_ATOMS: atom_id res chain seq x y z
N MET A 1 2.19 21.37 4.44
CA MET A 1 1.37 20.22 3.97
C MET A 1 1.50 19.09 4.97
N ARG A 2 0.41 18.51 5.48
CA ARG A 2 0.50 17.32 6.35
C ARG A 2 1.13 16.19 5.53
N PRO A 3 2.11 15.43 6.06
CA PRO A 3 2.76 14.38 5.29
C PRO A 3 1.72 13.37 4.80
N LEU A 4 1.65 13.19 3.48
CA LEU A 4 0.65 12.37 2.78
C LEU A 4 0.74 10.87 3.13
N LYS A 5 1.85 10.46 3.76
CA LYS A 5 2.13 9.09 4.19
C LYS A 5 2.75 9.11 5.58
N ARG A 6 2.28 8.23 6.47
CA ARG A 6 2.93 7.96 7.77
C ARG A 6 3.86 6.76 7.61
N LYS A 7 5.05 6.82 8.22
CA LYS A 7 5.94 5.66 8.32
C LYS A 7 5.45 4.78 9.47
N ILE A 8 5.45 3.47 9.24
CA ILE A 8 5.18 2.45 10.25
C ILE A 8 6.35 1.45 10.26
N SER A 9 6.63 0.86 11.41
CA SER A 9 7.56 -0.25 11.56
C SER A 9 6.74 -1.52 11.80
N ILE A 10 7.00 -2.56 11.00
CA ILE A 10 6.33 -3.86 11.11
C ILE A 10 7.40 -4.94 11.00
N SER A 11 7.18 -6.06 11.69
CA SER A 11 7.97 -7.28 11.52
C SER A 11 7.18 -8.25 10.66
N LEU A 12 7.85 -8.86 9.68
CA LEU A 12 7.32 -9.88 8.78
C LEU A 12 8.36 -11.00 8.67
N ASP A 13 7.92 -12.19 8.33
CA ASP A 13 8.82 -13.31 8.07
C ASP A 13 9.75 -13.00 6.88
N GLU A 14 10.99 -13.50 6.93
CA GLU A 14 12.02 -13.19 5.94
C GLU A 14 11.64 -13.62 4.52
N ASP A 15 11.04 -14.80 4.39
CA ASP A 15 10.57 -15.35 3.11
C ASP A 15 9.47 -14.47 2.49
N VAL A 16 8.56 -13.94 3.32
CA VAL A 16 7.54 -12.98 2.89
C VAL A 16 8.18 -11.70 2.37
N ILE A 17 9.17 -11.15 3.09
CA ILE A 17 9.88 -9.93 2.66
C ILE A 17 10.56 -10.14 1.32
N LEU A 18 11.31 -11.24 1.16
CA LEU A 18 12.01 -11.59 -0.08
C LEU A 18 11.04 -11.74 -1.24
N LYS A 19 9.90 -12.41 -1.03
CA LYS A 19 8.90 -12.59 -2.08
C LYS A 19 8.27 -11.27 -2.51
N MET A 20 7.96 -10.39 -1.55
CA MET A 20 7.40 -9.07 -1.86
C MET A 20 8.40 -8.19 -2.61
N GLN A 21 9.71 -8.30 -2.32
CA GLN A 21 10.76 -7.59 -3.07
C GLN A 21 10.81 -8.06 -4.53
N GLU A 22 10.87 -9.37 -4.76
CA GLU A 22 10.87 -9.95 -6.11
C GLU A 22 9.65 -9.49 -6.93
N LEU A 23 8.47 -9.48 -6.32
CA LEU A 23 7.22 -9.05 -6.98
C LEU A 23 7.19 -7.54 -7.25
N ALA A 24 7.71 -6.74 -6.33
CA ALA A 24 7.79 -5.28 -6.50
C ALA A 24 8.76 -4.91 -7.63
N GLU A 25 9.90 -5.60 -7.74
CA GLU A 25 10.86 -5.43 -8.84
C GLU A 25 10.25 -5.79 -10.20
N LYS A 26 9.50 -6.91 -10.28
CA LYS A 26 8.78 -7.31 -11.50
C LYS A 26 7.71 -6.29 -11.93
N ASP A 27 7.08 -5.60 -10.99
CA ASP A 27 6.12 -4.50 -11.27
C ASP A 27 6.82 -3.12 -11.43
N ILE A 28 8.16 -3.07 -11.38
CA ILE A 28 8.96 -1.84 -11.52
C ILE A 28 8.50 -0.78 -10.49
N ARG A 29 8.35 -1.21 -9.23
CA ARG A 29 7.90 -0.34 -8.13
C ARG A 29 8.74 -0.50 -6.87
N PRO A 30 8.92 0.56 -6.08
CA PRO A 30 9.46 0.43 -4.74
C PRO A 30 8.60 -0.47 -3.86
N LEU A 31 9.23 -1.30 -3.02
CA LEU A 31 8.56 -2.22 -2.09
C LEU A 31 7.45 -1.54 -1.26
N SER A 32 7.71 -0.33 -0.75
CA SER A 32 6.73 0.42 0.03
C SER A 32 5.47 0.80 -0.77
N GLN A 33 5.61 1.06 -2.08
CA GLN A 33 4.48 1.31 -2.97
C GLN A 33 3.71 0.04 -3.26
N TYR A 34 4.42 -1.07 -3.50
CA TYR A 34 3.86 -2.39 -3.73
C TYR A 34 3.04 -2.88 -2.51
N ILE A 35 3.62 -2.83 -1.31
CA ILE A 35 2.93 -3.15 -0.04
C ILE A 35 1.66 -2.30 0.10
N ASN A 36 1.76 -0.98 -0.10
CA ASN A 36 0.61 -0.08 0.04
C ASN A 36 -0.50 -0.38 -0.99
N LEU A 37 -0.16 -0.88 -2.19
CA LEU A 37 -1.17 -1.31 -3.17
C LEU A 37 -1.88 -2.58 -2.73
N LEU A 38 -1.13 -3.58 -2.24
CA LEU A 38 -1.71 -4.84 -1.73
C LEU A 38 -2.62 -4.58 -0.54
N LEU A 39 -2.17 -3.78 0.43
CA LEU A 39 -2.98 -3.42 1.59
C LEU A 39 -4.26 -2.66 1.19
N ARG A 40 -4.21 -1.82 0.16
CA ARG A 40 -5.40 -1.15 -0.37
C ARG A 40 -6.40 -2.13 -0.95
N LYS A 41 -5.95 -3.06 -1.79
CA LYS A 41 -6.80 -4.10 -2.37
C LYS A 41 -7.43 -4.96 -1.28
N TYR A 42 -6.64 -5.37 -0.29
CA TYR A 42 -7.13 -6.13 0.85
C TYR A 42 -8.18 -5.34 1.65
N ILE A 43 -7.93 -4.06 1.96
CA ILE A 43 -8.93 -3.23 2.63
C ILE A 43 -10.19 -3.10 1.79
N ASP A 44 -10.10 -2.84 0.48
CA ASP A 44 -11.27 -2.73 -0.40
C ASP A 44 -12.09 -4.03 -0.48
N GLU A 45 -11.45 -5.19 -0.33
CA GLU A 45 -12.11 -6.50 -0.34
C GLU A 45 -12.91 -6.76 0.95
N TYR A 46 -12.42 -6.31 2.10
CA TYR A 46 -13.02 -6.61 3.41
C TYR A 46 -13.72 -5.42 4.08
N SER A 47 -13.54 -4.21 3.56
CA SER A 47 -14.19 -3.01 4.08
C SER A 47 -15.52 -2.78 3.37
N PRO A 48 -16.63 -2.60 4.11
CA PRO A 48 -17.91 -2.21 3.51
C PRO A 48 -17.83 -0.80 2.89
N ILE A 49 -16.79 -0.03 3.22
CA ILE A 49 -16.49 1.29 2.67
C ILE A 49 -15.38 1.14 1.63
N ASN A 50 -15.67 1.56 0.40
CA ASN A 50 -14.76 1.47 -0.74
C ASN A 50 -13.63 2.53 -0.61
N TYR A 51 -12.43 2.13 -0.16
CA TYR A 51 -11.33 3.04 0.15
C TYR A 51 -10.73 3.66 -1.12
N SER A 52 -10.80 2.96 -2.24
CA SER A 52 -10.44 3.48 -3.57
C SER A 52 -11.23 4.73 -3.98
N ASN A 53 -12.52 4.83 -3.59
CA ASN A 53 -13.36 5.99 -3.90
C ASN A 53 -13.02 7.23 -3.05
N HIS A 54 -12.46 7.07 -1.85
CA HIS A 54 -12.11 8.19 -0.96
C HIS A 54 -10.76 8.87 -1.27
N LYS A 55 -10.08 8.46 -2.34
CA LYS A 55 -8.88 9.16 -2.83
C LYS A 55 -9.14 10.15 -3.97
N GLY A 56 -10.31 10.08 -4.64
CA GLY A 56 -10.72 11.05 -5.66
C GLY A 56 -10.92 12.47 -5.09
N ASP A 57 -11.30 12.59 -3.82
CA ASP A 57 -11.68 13.87 -3.19
C ASP A 57 -10.54 14.62 -2.49
N ARG A 58 -9.27 14.21 -2.67
CA ARG A 58 -8.11 14.90 -2.06
C ARG A 58 -7.21 15.65 -3.05
N ASN A 59 -7.71 15.86 -4.28
CA ASN A 59 -7.30 16.97 -5.13
C ASN A 59 -8.30 18.13 -4.95
N VAL A 60 -8.45 18.61 -3.73
CA VAL A 60 -9.09 19.91 -3.47
C VAL A 60 -8.25 20.62 -2.42
N ASN A 61 -7.58 21.69 -2.88
CA ASN A 61 -6.79 22.71 -2.17
C ASN A 61 -5.51 22.27 -1.45
#